data_AF-A0AA43JVR6-F1
#
_entry.id   AF-A0AA43JVR6-F1
#
_cell.length_a   1.000
_cell.length_b   1.000
_cell.length_c   1.000
_cell.angle_alpha   90.00
_cell.angle_beta   90.00
_cell.angle_gamma   90.00
#
_symmetry.space_group_name_H-M   'P 1'
#
loop_
_entity.id
_entity.type
_entity.pdbx_description
1 polymer ?
#
loop_
_entity_poly.entity_id
_entity_poly.type
_entity_poly.pdbx_seq_one_letter_code
_entity_poly.pdbx_strand_id
1 'polypeptide(L)'
;GEGSFTIVEAEPLRSVRYEVSIQQGAMITRGVILLEPTEMGTRVVWREEGDFGWNPLMGYWALAMDRSQGAEMEKNLESLRRLAESGSEPPSPPPPPSDRNEEAAPSR
;
A
#
# COMPACT_ATOMS: atom_id res chain seq x y z
N GLY A 1 -16.18 -2.30 5.57
CA GLY A 1 -15.91 -1.18 6.48
C GLY A 1 -15.30 -0.07 5.66
N GLU A 2 -15.55 1.18 6.05
CA GLU A 2 -14.88 2.33 5.45
C GLU A 2 -13.41 2.35 5.88
N GLY A 3 -12.49 2.42 4.92
CA GLY A 3 -11.06 2.48 5.18
C GLY A 3 -10.31 3.05 3.98
N SER A 4 -9.17 3.69 4.25
CA SER A 4 -8.29 4.27 3.23
C SER A 4 -6.89 3.66 3.33
N PHE A 5 -6.24 3.55 2.16
CA PHE A 5 -4.83 3.21 2.02
C PHE A 5 -4.13 4.39 1.38
N THR A 6 -3.01 4.86 1.94
CA THR A 6 -2.29 6.02 1.43
C THR A 6 -0.79 5.73 1.40
N ILE A 7 -0.16 5.85 0.23
CA ILE A 7 1.29 5.88 0.13
C ILE A 7 1.75 7.27 0.58
N VAL A 8 2.51 7.33 1.66
CA VAL A 8 2.97 8.59 2.27
C VAL A 8 4.38 8.96 1.79
N GLU A 9 5.18 7.97 1.39
CA GLU A 9 6.53 8.18 0.89
C GLU A 9 6.92 7.03 -0.05
N ALA A 10 7.62 7.35 -1.14
CA ALA A 10 8.18 6.38 -2.07
C ALA A 10 9.59 6.82 -2.48
N GLU A 11 10.58 6.07 -2.02
CA GLU A 11 11.97 6.19 -2.46
C GLU A 11 12.25 5.13 -3.53
N PRO A 12 12.58 5.54 -4.77
CA PRO A 12 12.86 4.61 -5.86
C PRO A 12 13.91 3.57 -5.47
N LEU A 13 13.61 2.30 -5.73
CA LEU A 13 14.49 1.15 -5.50
C LEU A 13 14.94 0.97 -4.03
N ARG A 14 14.30 1.66 -3.07
CA ARG A 14 14.69 1.62 -1.66
C ARG A 14 13.52 1.29 -0.75
N SER A 15 12.45 2.08 -0.80
CA SER A 15 11.34 1.89 0.13
C SER A 15 10.03 2.51 -0.31
N VAL A 16 8.94 1.93 0.18
CA VAL A 16 7.60 2.51 0.12
C VAL A 16 7.02 2.51 1.53
N ARG A 17 6.57 3.67 1.99
CA ARG A 17 5.86 3.81 3.26
C ARG A 17 4.39 4.08 2.99
N TYR A 18 3.53 3.43 3.75
CA TYR A 18 2.09 3.61 3.63
C TYR A 18 1.41 3.68 5.00
N GLU A 19 0.22 4.26 5.00
CA GLU A 19 -0.69 4.31 6.14
C GLU A 19 -2.04 3.72 5.74
N VAL A 20 -2.63 2.92 6.62
CA VAL A 20 -3.99 2.41 6.50
C VAL A 20 -4.82 2.97 7.63
N SER A 21 -5.94 3.59 7.31
CA SER A 21 -6.90 4.11 8.27
C SER A 21 -8.23 3.39 8.10
N ILE A 22 -8.77 2.84 9.18
CA ILE A 22 -10.03 2.10 9.19
C ILE A 22 -11.01 2.81 10.12
N GLN A 23 -12.30 2.80 9.77
CA GLN A 23 -13.38 3.43 10.55
C GLN A 23 -13.09 4.90 10.88
N GLN A 24 -12.72 5.67 9.85
CA GLN A 24 -12.45 7.12 9.98
C GLN A 24 -11.35 7.45 11.01
N GLY A 25 -10.29 6.62 11.07
CA GLY A 25 -9.14 6.84 11.95
C GLY A 25 -9.24 6.18 13.32
N ALA A 26 -10.28 5.40 13.60
CA ALA A 26 -10.37 4.63 14.84
C ALA A 26 -9.25 3.59 14.97
N MET A 27 -8.71 3.12 13.84
CA MET A 27 -7.54 2.26 13.79
C MET A 27 -6.62 2.73 12.67
N ILE A 28 -5.34 2.92 13.01
CA ILE A 28 -4.30 3.34 12.07
C ILE A 28 -3.16 2.32 12.13
N THR A 29 -2.77 1.79 10.97
CA THR A 29 -1.55 1.00 10.81
C THR A 29 -0.60 1.70 9.85
N ARG A 30 0.69 1.54 10.11
CA ARG A 30 1.78 2.07 9.29
C ARG A 30 2.62 0.91 8.82
N GLY A 31 2.83 0.84 7.51
CA GLY A 31 3.67 -0.17 6.92
C GLY A 31 4.84 0.42 6.17
N VAL A 32 5.90 -0.37 6.08
CA VAL A 32 7.06 -0.10 5.25
C VAL A 32 7.42 -1.35 4.45
N ILE A 33 7.67 -1.15 3.17
CA ILE A 33 8.29 -2.12 2.27
C ILE A 33 9.70 -1.62 2.00
N LEU A 34 10.72 -2.41 2.32
CA LEU A 34 12.12 -2.14 2.02
C LEU A 34 12.57 -3.05 0.88
N LEU A 35 13.36 -2.48 -0.04
CA LEU A 35 13.94 -3.16 -1.18
C LEU A 35 15.45 -3.24 -0.96
N GLU A 36 15.94 -4.43 -0.65
CA GLU A 36 17.36 -4.69 -0.43
C GLU A 36 17.95 -5.37 -1.67
N PRO A 37 18.89 -4.73 -2.39
CA PRO A 37 19.56 -5.37 -3.51
C PRO A 37 20.44 -6.53 -3.01
N THR A 38 20.45 -7.62 -3.77
CA THR A 38 21.24 -8.83 -3.52
C THR A 38 21.94 -9.25 -4.81
N GLU A 39 22.89 -10.19 -4.73
CA GLU A 39 23.59 -10.70 -5.91
C GLU A 39 22.66 -11.36 -6.95
N MET A 40 21.52 -11.90 -6.51
CA MET A 40 20.56 -12.62 -7.37
C MET A 40 19.22 -11.90 -7.57
N GLY A 41 19.11 -10.61 -7.22
CA GLY A 41 17.88 -9.84 -7.36
C GLY A 41 17.60 -8.94 -6.17
N THR A 42 16.32 -8.77 -5.80
CA THR A 42 15.92 -7.89 -4.69
C THR A 42 15.24 -8.68 -3.60
N ARG A 43 15.73 -8.55 -2.36
CA ARG A 43 15.04 -9.02 -1.16
C ARG A 43 14.04 -7.96 -0.71
N VAL A 44 12.77 -8.35 -0.64
CA VAL A 44 11.70 -7.47 -0.16
C VAL A 44 11.45 -7.75 1.31
N VAL A 45 11.54 -6.73 2.16
CA VAL A 45 11.25 -6.82 3.59
C VAL A 45 10.02 -5.97 3.88
N TRP A 46 8.96 -6.61 4.38
CA TRP A 46 7.74 -5.94 4.82
C TRP A 46 7.70 -5.87 6.34
N ARG A 47 7.29 -4.72 6.87
CA ARG A 47 6.98 -4.52 8.29
C ARG A 47 5.72 -3.68 8.41
N GLU A 48 4.91 -4.00 9.38
CA GLU A 48 3.73 -3.23 9.73
C GLU A 48 3.62 -3.09 11.24
N GLU A 49 3.23 -1.90 11.67
CA GLU A 49 2.94 -1.57 13.06
C GLU A 49 1.57 -0.89 13.14
N GLY A 50 0.83 -1.15 14.21
CA GLY A 50 -0.51 -0.62 14.38
C GLY A 50 -0.89 -0.54 15.84
N ASP A 51 -1.62 0.50 16.20
CA ASP A 51 -2.25 0.59 17.52
C ASP A 51 -3.69 0.06 17.39
N PHE A 52 -3.93 -1.10 17.99
CA PHE A 52 -5.24 -1.76 18.03
C PHE A 52 -6.02 -1.44 19.32
N GLY A 53 -5.56 -0.47 20.12
CA GLY A 53 -6.18 -0.02 21.37
C GLY A 53 -5.81 -0.87 22.61
N TRP A 54 -6.43 -0.54 23.75
CA TRP A 54 -6.04 -1.00 25.10
C TRP A 54 -6.61 -2.36 25.55
N ASN A 55 -7.18 -3.16 24.65
CA ASN A 55 -7.82 -4.42 25.04
C ASN A 55 -6.84 -5.60 25.00
N PRO A 56 -6.48 -6.25 26.14
CA PRO A 56 -5.53 -7.36 26.16
C PRO A 56 -5.99 -8.59 25.36
N LEU A 57 -7.30 -8.74 25.11
CA LEU A 57 -7.81 -9.76 24.19
C LEU A 57 -7.32 -9.50 22.76
N MET A 58 -7.25 -8.22 22.34
CA MET A 58 -6.77 -7.84 21.00
C MET A 58 -5.29 -8.15 20.79
N GLY A 59 -4.47 -8.22 21.85
CA GLY A 59 -3.08 -8.69 21.75
C GLY A 59 -2.97 -10.15 21.30
N TYR A 60 -3.83 -11.04 21.80
CA TYR A 60 -3.87 -12.43 21.35
C TYR A 60 -4.46 -12.58 19.93
N TRP A 61 -5.46 -11.77 19.60
CA TRP A 61 -5.99 -11.70 18.23
C TRP A 61 -4.94 -11.16 17.25
N ALA A 62 -4.13 -10.18 17.65
CA ALA A 62 -3.04 -9.65 16.85
C ALA A 62 -2.00 -10.73 16.51
N LEU A 63 -1.64 -11.60 17.46
CA LEU A 63 -0.71 -12.72 17.21
C LEU A 63 -1.28 -13.77 16.22
N ALA A 64 -2.58 -14.03 16.27
CA ALA A 64 -3.24 -14.94 15.33
C ALA A 64 -3.38 -14.30 13.94
N MET A 65 -3.69 -13.00 13.88
CA MET A 65 -3.77 -12.22 12.66
C MET A 65 -2.41 -12.03 11.99
N ASP A 66 -1.32 -11.93 12.76
CA ASP A 66 0.05 -11.79 12.26
C ASP A 66 0.41 -12.93 11.29
N ARG A 67 0.11 -14.19 11.66
CA ARG A 67 0.36 -15.34 10.77
C ARG A 67 -0.49 -15.30 9.51
N SER A 68 -1.79 -14.96 9.62
CA SER A 68 -2.66 -14.93 8.45
C SER A 68 -2.37 -13.76 7.51
N GLN A 69 -2.02 -12.59 8.05
CA GLN A 69 -1.63 -11.43 7.27
C GLN A 69 -0.27 -11.63 6.61
N GLY A 70 0.69 -12.22 7.33
CA GLY A 70 1.98 -12.59 6.78
C GLY A 70 1.86 -13.56 5.60
N ALA A 71 1.03 -14.60 5.73
CA ALA A 71 0.79 -15.56 4.65
C ALA A 71 0.13 -14.92 3.42
N GLU A 72 -0.85 -14.03 3.61
CA GLU A 72 -1.49 -13.32 2.50
C GLU A 72 -0.52 -12.33 1.84
N MET A 73 0.31 -11.65 2.62
CA MET A 73 1.36 -10.76 2.11
C MET A 73 2.40 -11.53 1.29
N GLU A 74 2.85 -12.68 1.77
CA GLU A 74 3.80 -13.54 1.06
C GLU A 74 3.25 -13.97 -0.30
N LYS A 75 1.99 -14.41 -0.35
CA LYS A 75 1.29 -14.75 -1.59
C LYS A 75 1.22 -13.56 -2.56
N ASN A 76 0.93 -12.37 -2.06
CA ASN A 76 0.84 -11.16 -2.88
C ASN A 76 2.21 -10.71 -3.40
N LEU A 77 3.27 -10.84 -2.60
CA LEU A 77 4.64 -10.56 -3.02
C LEU A 77 5.14 -11.56 -4.07
N GLU A 78 4.74 -12.84 -3.97
CA GLU A 78 5.02 -13.85 -4.99
C GLU A 78 4.28 -13.53 -6.31
N SER A 79 3.04 -13.06 -6.26
CA SER A 79 2.34 -12.55 -7.45
C SER A 79 3.04 -11.31 -8.04
N LEU A 80 3.47 -10.37 -7.19
CA LEU A 80 4.20 -9.18 -7.61
C LEU A 80 5.53 -9.54 -8.28
N ARG A 81 6.26 -10.52 -7.73
CA ARG A 81 7.50 -11.02 -8.30
C ARG A 81 7.31 -11.49 -9.74
N ARG A 82 6.28 -12.31 -10.00
CA ARG A 82 5.98 -12.82 -11.33
C ARG A 82 5.72 -11.70 -12.33
N LEU A 83 4.97 -10.67 -11.92
CA LEU A 83 4.67 -9.50 -12.76
C LEU A 83 5.91 -8.65 -13.04
N ALA A 84 6.77 -8.47 -12.05
CA ALA A 84 8.02 -7.72 -12.19
C ALA A 84 9.01 -8.45 -13.11
N GLU A 85 9.15 -9.77 -12.96
CA GLU A 85 10.03 -10.60 -13.78
C GLU A 85 9.48 -10.81 -15.21
N SER A 86 8.16 -10.74 -15.41
CA SER A 86 7.57 -10.83 -16.76
C SER A 86 7.74 -9.56 -17.59
N GLY A 87 8.30 -8.48 -17.02
CA GLY A 87 8.54 -7.22 -17.73
C GLY A 87 7.25 -6.52 -18.18
N SER A 88 6.13 -6.78 -17.52
CA SER A 88 4.86 -6.12 -17.84
C SER A 88 4.93 -4.65 -17.41
N GLU A 89 4.99 -3.75 -18.39
CA GLU A 89 4.91 -2.31 -18.13
C GLU A 89 3.58 -1.99 -17.45
N PRO A 90 3.56 -1.26 -16.33
CA PRO A 90 2.32 -0.88 -15.68
C PRO A 90 1.47 -0.05 -16.66
N PRO A 91 0.14 -0.23 -16.66
CA PRO A 91 -0.74 0.56 -17.52
C PRO A 91 -0.49 2.05 -17.24
N SER A 92 -0.31 2.84 -18.31
CA SER A 92 -0.14 4.30 -18.18
C SER A 92 -1.29 4.88 -17.35
N PRO A 93 -1.01 5.81 -16.43
CA PRO A 93 -2.07 6.45 -15.66
C PRO A 93 -3.07 7.12 -16.61
N PRO A 94 -4.38 7.09 -16.30
CA PRO A 94 -5.35 7.81 -17.11
C PRO A 94 -4.95 9.28 -17.20
N PRO A 95 -5.13 9.94 -18.36
CA PRO A 95 -4.87 11.36 -18.48
C PRO A 95 -5.67 12.12 -17.42
N PRO A 96 -5.13 13.22 -16.85
CA PRO A 96 -5.89 14.05 -15.93
C PRO A 96 -7.20 14.47 -16.60
N PRO A 97 -8.31 14.56 -15.85
CA PRO A 97 -9.58 15.01 -16.41
C PRO A 97 -9.35 16.34 -17.10
N SER A 98 -9.64 16.39 -18.40
CA SER A 98 -9.58 17.64 -19.15
C SER A 98 -10.57 18.59 -18.51
N ASP A 99 -10.10 19.73 -18.01
CA ASP A 99 -10.92 20.86 -17.59
C ASP A 99 -11.68 21.40 -18.81
N ARG A 100 -12.74 20.70 -19.22
CA ARG A 100 -13.77 21.24 -20.11
C ARG A 100 -14.73 22.04 -19.25
N ASN A 101 -14.25 23.19 -18.78
CA ASN A 101 -15.09 24.25 -18.26
C ASN A 101 -14.39 25.61 -18.42
N GLU A 102 -14.03 25.97 -19.66
CA GLU A 102 -13.81 27.36 -20.03
C GLU A 102 -14.99 27.83 -20.90
N GLU A 103 -15.83 28.63 -20.24
CA GLU A 103 -16.44 29.84 -20.78
C GLU A 103 -17.50 29.69 -21.88
N ALA A 104 -18.76 29.54 -21.42
CA ALA A 104 -19.90 30.12 -22.11
C ALA A 104 -19.74 31.64 -22.18
N ALA A 105 -19.24 32.15 -23.30
CA ALA A 105 -19.32 33.58 -23.61
C ALA A 105 -20.77 33.95 -23.99
N PRO A 106 -21.34 35.05 -23.45
CA PRO A 106 -22.68 35.49 -23.85
C PRO A 106 -22.67 36.08 -25.26
N SER A 107 -23.58 35.61 -26.12
CA SER A 107 -23.82 36.18 -27.45
C SER A 107 -24.27 37.64 -27.36
N ARG A 108 -23.63 38.50 -28.15
CA ARG A 108 -24.11 39.85 -28.48
C ARG A 108 -24.97 39.83 -29.74
#